data_AF-A0A522WS25-F1
#
_entry.id   AF-A0A522WS25-F1
#
_cell.length_a   1.000
_cell.length_b   1.000
_cell.length_c   1.000
_cell.angle_alpha   90.00
_cell.angle_beta   90.00
_cell.angle_gamma   90.00
#
_symmetry.space_group_name_H-M   'P 1'
#
loop_
_entity.id
_entity.type
_entity.pdbx_description
1 polymer ?
#
loop_
_entity_poly.entity_id
_entity_poly.type
_entity_poly.pdbx_seq_one_letter_code
_entity_poly.pdbx_strand_id
1 'polypeptide(L)'
;LICNEVPDIRADEAADKRTLVVRLGVKSAPSLYLAVQAVAAALQLALGWLSELPPWATVPPLLTMLAALAAAPLMTGGRGAQLAAIRTTLAIHLLGGLWLTVAALV
;
A
#
# COMPACT_ATOMS: atom_id res chain seq x y z
N LEU A 1 3.46 4.70 3.25
CA LEU A 1 3.36 5.61 4.41
C LEU A 1 2.77 4.89 5.64
N ILE A 2 1.62 4.22 5.53
CA ILE A 2 1.03 3.50 6.69
C ILE A 2 1.98 2.40 7.23
N CYS A 3 2.53 1.55 6.36
CA CYS A 3 3.33 0.41 6.78
C CYS A 3 4.64 0.78 7.50
N ASN A 4 5.30 1.84 7.05
CA ASN A 4 6.60 2.27 7.57
C ASN A 4 6.49 3.02 8.90
N GLU A 5 5.31 3.50 9.26
CA GLU A 5 5.05 4.14 10.56
C GLU A 5 4.74 3.11 11.66
N VAL A 6 4.37 1.88 11.30
CA VAL A 6 3.98 0.84 12.29
C VAL A 6 5.09 0.49 13.29
N PRO A 7 6.36 0.29 12.88
CA PRO A 7 7.43 0.00 13.84
C PRO A 7 7.71 1.17 14.80
N ASP A 8 7.36 2.38 14.38
CA ASP A 8 7.77 3.62 15.05
C ASP A 8 6.66 4.17 15.96
N ILE A 9 5.47 3.52 16.03
CA ILE A 9 4.31 3.98 16.84
C ILE A 9 4.72 4.41 18.25
N ARG A 10 5.48 3.59 18.97
CA ARG A 10 5.87 3.89 20.37
C ARG A 10 6.82 5.09 20.47
N ALA A 11 7.74 5.20 19.52
CA ALA A 11 8.70 6.31 19.49
C ALA A 11 7.99 7.61 19.08
N ASP A 12 7.08 7.54 18.12
CA ASP A 12 6.26 8.65 17.65
C ASP A 12 5.29 9.14 18.73
N GLU A 13 4.66 8.24 19.48
CA GLU A 13 3.82 8.56 20.63
C GLU A 13 4.62 9.24 21.75
N ALA A 14 5.80 8.72 22.08
CA ALA A 14 6.69 9.34 23.08
C ALA A 14 7.18 10.74 22.68
N ALA A 15 7.21 11.03 21.38
CA ALA A 15 7.55 12.33 20.81
C ALA A 15 6.33 13.26 20.62
N ASP A 16 5.17 12.91 21.18
CA ASP A 16 3.89 13.63 21.05
C ASP A 16 3.44 13.82 19.58
N LYS A 17 3.88 12.94 18.67
CA LYS A 17 3.40 12.95 17.28
C LYS A 17 1.99 12.39 17.23
N ARG A 18 1.14 13.05 16.43
CA ARG A 18 -0.26 12.66 16.25
C ARG A 18 -0.52 12.05 14.87
N THR A 19 0.37 11.15 14.42
CA THR A 19 0.25 10.46 13.13
C THR A 19 -1.02 9.59 13.11
N LEU A 20 -1.46 9.24 11.89
CA LEU A 20 -2.68 8.44 11.74
C LEU A 20 -2.54 7.06 12.40
N VAL A 21 -1.35 6.45 12.29
CA VAL A 21 -1.06 5.14 12.89
C VAL A 21 -1.00 5.21 14.42
N VAL A 22 -0.50 6.31 15.01
CA VAL A 22 -0.55 6.53 16.47
C VAL A 22 -2.00 6.65 16.96
N ARG A 23 -2.84 7.42 16.26
CA ARG A 23 -4.25 7.63 16.66
C ARG A 23 -5.11 6.38 16.56
N LEU A 24 -4.92 5.59 15.51
CA LEU A 24 -5.75 4.40 15.25
C LEU A 24 -5.14 3.10 15.83
N GLY A 25 -3.85 3.13 16.18
CA GLY A 25 -3.11 2.01 16.74
C GLY A 25 -2.76 0.92 15.72
N VAL A 26 -1.81 0.05 16.09
CA VAL A 26 -1.26 -1.00 15.22
C VAL A 26 -2.29 -1.96 14.64
N LYS A 27 -3.38 -2.24 15.38
CA LYS A 27 -4.42 -3.19 14.96
C LYS A 27 -5.22 -2.71 13.74
N SER A 28 -5.28 -1.40 13.52
CA SER A 28 -6.01 -0.79 12.40
C SER A 28 -5.14 -0.61 11.14
N ALA A 29 -3.81 -0.71 11.26
CA ALA A 29 -2.90 -0.45 10.15
C ALA A 29 -3.14 -1.38 8.94
N PRO A 30 -3.39 -2.70 9.10
CA PRO A 30 -3.69 -3.57 7.97
C PRO A 30 -4.97 -3.18 7.23
N SER A 31 -6.05 -2.91 7.96
CA SER A 31 -7.34 -2.57 7.35
C SER A 31 -7.29 -1.20 6.66
N LEU A 32 -6.63 -0.22 7.28
CA LEU A 32 -6.42 1.09 6.67
C LEU A 32 -5.59 0.97 5.39
N TYR A 33 -4.50 0.20 5.41
CA TYR A 33 -3.67 -0.03 4.22
C TYR A 33 -4.46 -0.71 3.09
N LEU A 34 -5.20 -1.77 3.41
CA LEU A 34 -6.01 -2.47 2.41
C LEU A 34 -7.12 -1.60 1.84
N ALA A 35 -7.74 -0.74 2.65
CA ALA A 35 -8.73 0.22 2.17
C ALA A 35 -8.10 1.20 1.17
N VAL A 36 -6.95 1.78 1.49
CA VAL A 36 -6.22 2.67 0.58
C VAL A 36 -5.81 1.94 -0.71
N GLN A 37 -5.30 0.71 -0.60
CA GLN A 37 -4.92 -0.09 -1.76
C GLN A 37 -6.13 -0.44 -2.64
N ALA A 38 -7.26 -0.79 -2.04
CA ALA A 38 -8.50 -1.10 -2.77
C ALA A 38 -9.01 0.13 -3.52
N VAL A 39 -9.00 1.31 -2.89
CA VAL A 39 -9.34 2.58 -3.55
C VAL A 39 -8.38 2.86 -4.71
N ALA A 40 -7.07 2.71 -4.50
CA ALA A 40 -6.09 2.90 -5.56
C ALA A 40 -6.30 1.93 -6.74
N ALA A 41 -6.55 0.65 -6.46
CA ALA A 41 -6.83 -0.35 -7.46
C ALA A 41 -8.11 -0.05 -8.25
N ALA A 42 -9.18 0.37 -7.56
CA ALA A 42 -10.44 0.76 -8.19
C ALA A 42 -10.26 1.98 -9.11
N LEU A 43 -9.52 3.00 -8.66
CA LEU A 43 -9.21 4.19 -9.47
C LEU A 43 -8.36 3.83 -10.69
N GLN A 44 -7.40 2.93 -10.55
CA GLN A 44 -6.56 2.49 -11.66
C GLN A 44 -7.36 1.69 -12.71
N LEU A 45 -8.28 0.83 -12.28
CA LEU A 45 -9.19 0.13 -13.17
C LEU A 45 -10.14 1.09 -13.90
N ALA A 46 -10.69 2.07 -13.17
CA ALA A 46 -11.54 3.11 -13.75
C ALA A 46 -10.78 3.96 -14.78
N LEU A 47 -9.52 4.33 -14.49
CA LEU A 47 -8.68 5.05 -15.44
C LEU A 47 -8.42 4.23 -16.71
N GLY A 48 -8.16 2.93 -16.56
CA GLY A 48 -8.00 2.00 -17.67
C GLY A 48 -9.24 1.96 -18.59
N TRP A 49 -10.43 2.05 -18.00
CA TRP A 49 -11.69 2.10 -18.74
C TRP A 49 -11.95 3.47 -19.40
N LEU A 50 -11.62 4.57 -18.72
CA LEU A 50 -11.96 5.92 -19.16
C LEU A 50 -10.94 6.55 -20.11
N SER A 51 -9.69 6.09 -20.12
CA SER A 51 -8.57 6.75 -20.80
C SER A 51 -8.01 5.98 -21.99
N GLU A 52 -8.74 4.98 -22.49
CA GLU A 52 -8.29 4.08 -23.58
C GLU A 52 -6.89 3.48 -23.35
N LEU A 53 -6.49 3.29 -22.09
CA LEU A 53 -5.21 2.67 -21.79
C LEU A 53 -5.17 1.25 -22.39
N PRO A 54 -3.98 0.75 -22.78
CA PRO A 54 -3.85 -0.60 -23.27
C PRO A 54 -4.49 -1.60 -22.29
N PRO A 55 -5.17 -2.66 -22.76
CA PRO A 55 -5.88 -3.61 -21.88
C PRO A 55 -5.01 -4.21 -20.76
N TRP A 56 -3.71 -4.37 -21.03
CA TRP A 56 -2.73 -4.86 -20.05
C TRP A 56 -2.49 -3.88 -18.88
N ALA A 57 -2.85 -2.60 -19.00
CA ALA A 57 -2.76 -1.59 -17.93
C ALA A 57 -3.60 -1.94 -16.69
N THR A 58 -4.54 -2.86 -16.82
CA THR A 58 -5.40 -3.37 -15.73
C THR A 58 -4.78 -4.52 -14.92
N VAL A 59 -3.63 -5.05 -15.34
CA VAL A 59 -2.93 -6.16 -14.64
C VAL A 59 -2.34 -5.74 -13.27
N PRO A 60 -1.63 -4.60 -13.13
CA PRO A 60 -1.04 -4.19 -11.85
C PRO A 60 -2.01 -4.03 -10.69
N PRO A 61 -3.20 -3.41 -10.82
CA PRO A 61 -4.08 -3.24 -9.67
C PRO A 61 -4.50 -4.59 -9.09
N LEU A 62 -4.61 -5.65 -9.91
CA LEU A 62 -4.88 -7.01 -9.45
C LEU A 62 -3.67 -7.59 -8.69
N LEU A 63 -2.48 -7.56 -9.31
CA LEU A 63 -1.27 -8.13 -8.70
C LEU A 63 -0.85 -7.40 -7.41
N THR A 64 -0.93 -6.07 -7.41
CA THR A 64 -0.61 -5.25 -6.24
C THR A 64 -1.62 -5.43 -5.13
N MET A 65 -2.90 -5.66 -5.43
CA MET A 65 -3.89 -6.00 -4.42
C MET A 65 -3.61 -7.37 -3.78
N LEU A 66 -3.24 -8.39 -4.56
CA LEU A 66 -2.85 -9.70 -4.02
C LEU A 66 -1.61 -9.59 -3.12
N ALA A 67 -0.58 -8.85 -3.57
CA ALA A 67 0.60 -8.59 -2.76
C ALA A 67 0.27 -7.80 -1.49
N ALA A 68 -0.68 -6.87 -1.55
CA ALA A 68 -1.14 -6.11 -0.40
C ALA A 68 -1.86 -6.99 0.64
N LEU A 69 -2.72 -7.91 0.18
CA LEU A 69 -3.40 -8.90 1.05
C LEU A 69 -2.38 -9.80 1.76
N ALA A 70 -1.31 -10.20 1.08
CA ALA A 70 -0.23 -10.98 1.68
C ALA A 70 0.62 -10.16 2.68
N ALA A 71 0.81 -8.87 2.43
CA ALA A 71 1.62 -7.99 3.29
C ALA A 71 0.88 -7.50 4.55
N ALA A 72 -0.45 -7.32 4.47
CA ALA A 72 -1.26 -6.77 5.55
C ALA A 72 -1.06 -7.46 6.91
N PRO A 73 -1.14 -8.81 7.05
CA PRO A 73 -0.97 -9.46 8.35
C PRO A 73 0.44 -9.32 8.93
N LEU A 74 1.45 -9.07 8.08
CA LEU A 74 2.84 -8.92 8.53
C LEU A 74 3.08 -7.60 9.28
N MET A 75 2.22 -6.60 9.08
CA MET A 75 2.31 -5.29 9.74
C MET A 75 2.15 -5.39 11.27
N THR A 76 1.31 -6.32 11.74
CA THR A 76 1.07 -6.53 13.17
C THR A 76 2.01 -7.55 13.80
N GLY A 77 2.96 -8.10 13.02
CA GLY A 77 3.95 -9.05 13.50
C GLY A 77 5.13 -8.37 14.22
N GLY A 78 6.17 -9.17 14.52
CA GLY A 78 7.43 -8.63 15.05
C GLY A 78 8.25 -7.86 14.00
N ARG A 79 9.38 -7.28 14.42
CA ARG A 79 10.27 -6.44 13.60
C ARG A 79 10.56 -7.03 12.21
N GLY A 80 10.91 -8.31 12.13
CA GLY A 80 11.21 -8.98 10.85
C GLY A 80 10.02 -9.01 9.89
N ALA A 81 8.82 -9.31 10.40
CA ALA A 81 7.59 -9.31 9.61
C ALA A 81 7.23 -7.89 9.15
N GLN A 82 7.37 -6.90 10.03
CA GLN A 82 7.14 -5.50 9.68
C GLN A 82 8.09 -5.02 8.58
N LEU A 83 9.38 -5.38 8.63
CA LEU A 83 10.33 -5.06 7.57
C LEU A 83 10.00 -5.77 6.24
N ALA A 84 9.46 -6.98 6.29
CA ALA A 84 8.95 -7.66 5.10
C ALA A 84 7.73 -6.93 4.52
N ALA A 85 6.78 -6.54 5.37
CA ALA A 85 5.62 -5.73 4.96
C ALA A 85 6.05 -4.40 4.30
N ILE A 86 7.02 -3.70 4.90
CA ILE A 86 7.55 -2.44 4.35
C ILE A 86 8.16 -2.69 2.96
N ARG A 87 8.98 -3.74 2.79
CA ARG A 87 9.58 -4.07 1.48
C ARG A 87 8.52 -4.40 0.43
N THR A 88 7.50 -5.18 0.78
CA THR A 88 6.42 -5.52 -0.16
C THR A 88 5.59 -4.29 -0.53
N THR A 89 5.21 -3.46 0.45
CA THR A 89 4.44 -2.24 0.17
C THR A 89 5.24 -1.20 -0.63
N LEU A 90 6.56 -1.12 -0.44
CA LEU A 90 7.44 -0.30 -1.27
C LEU A 90 7.52 -0.82 -2.71
N ALA A 91 7.68 -2.14 -2.89
CA ALA A 91 7.68 -2.76 -4.22
C ALA A 91 6.35 -2.52 -4.96
N ILE A 92 5.22 -2.60 -4.26
CA ILE A 92 3.90 -2.27 -4.81
C ILE A 92 3.86 -0.84 -5.36
N HIS A 93 4.33 0.16 -4.59
CA HIS A 93 4.33 1.55 -5.04
C HIS A 93 5.25 1.77 -6.24
N LEU A 94 6.47 1.22 -6.21
CA LEU A 94 7.45 1.38 -7.28
C LEU A 94 6.99 0.71 -8.58
N LEU A 95 6.59 -0.57 -8.50
CA LEU A 95 6.17 -1.34 -9.67
C LEU A 95 4.84 -0.84 -10.23
N GLY A 96 3.89 -0.49 -9.36
CA GLY A 96 2.61 0.09 -9.78
C GLY A 96 2.80 1.44 -10.48
N GLY A 97 3.63 2.32 -9.92
CA GLY A 97 3.94 3.62 -10.52
C GLY A 97 4.70 3.49 -11.85
N LEU A 98 5.70 2.62 -11.91
CA LEU A 98 6.43 2.35 -13.16
C LEU A 98 5.48 1.84 -14.25
N TRP A 99 4.62 0.88 -13.91
CA TRP A 99 3.67 0.34 -14.88
C TRP A 99 2.68 1.37 -15.39
N LEU A 100 2.10 2.18 -14.50
CA LEU A 100 1.20 3.27 -14.89
C LEU A 100 1.89 4.26 -15.82
N THR A 101 3.16 4.59 -15.53
CA THR A 101 3.96 5.47 -16.37
C THR A 101 4.16 4.88 -17.76
N VAL A 102 4.53 3.59 -17.87
CA VAL A 102 4.69 2.92 -19.17
C VAL A 102 3.36 2.87 -19.92
N ALA A 103 2.26 2.54 -19.24
CA ALA A 103 0.93 2.48 -19.85
C ALA A 103 0.46 3.83 -20.39
N ALA A 104 0.86 4.94 -19.76
CA ALA A 104 0.51 6.29 -20.21
C ALA A 104 1.37 6.80 -21.38
N LEU A 105 2.47 6.10 -21.71
CA LEU A 105 3.40 6.48 -22.78
C LEU A 105 3.21 5.71 -24.08
N VAL A 106 2.30 4.72 -24.09
CA VAL A 106 1.99 3.89 -25.27
C VAL A 106 0.53 4.03 -25.66
#